data_AF-A0A9W9CLV8-F1
#
_entry.id   AF-A0A9W9CLV8-F1
#
_cell.length_a   1.000
_cell.length_b   1.000
_cell.length_c   1.000
_cell.angle_alpha   90.00
_cell.angle_beta   90.00
_cell.angle_gamma   90.00
#
_symmetry.space_group_name_H-M   'P 1'
#
loop_
_entity.id
_entity.type
_entity.pdbx_description
1 polymer ?
#
loop_
_entity_poly.entity_id
_entity_poly.type
_entity_poly.pdbx_seq_one_letter_code
_entity_poly.pdbx_strand_id
1 'polypeptide(L)'
;MAALARWTGYNAPGGLWRIAAILLALANFKNLPFVWHIRFFRALVYHIYLQPTPIPPHALFQPVITSTRTPILEMDYNLHKSNSTYFSDMDISRTHLFTAIIRNGIKKNSRLYGAKKSAVNGAIGATEGTRGKHLIALGGISCLFKREILPYKKYEMWTRLLCWDRKWFYLVTHLVKPGVGQPSTWTLQPWKKNKSKKGATGEEQPDQEKLMGAIYATAIAKYVIKRGRVTVPPEQALLDAEMVPAKAEGWVYQGEETTTTSEVGFGGSGDANDGAFLPKAAQGENWNWDIIEAERLRGLKVAQKFADMDGMHEYFDGGKDGVLGEFSDLLF
;
A
#
# COMPACT_ATOMS: atom_id res chain seq x y z
N MET A 1 -16.51 42.34 -11.62
CA MET A 1 -16.23 42.17 -13.06
C MET A 1 -14.79 42.52 -13.44
N ALA A 2 -14.24 43.68 -13.05
CA ALA A 2 -12.88 44.11 -13.42
C ALA A 2 -11.75 43.17 -12.93
N ALA A 3 -11.85 42.63 -11.71
CA ALA A 3 -10.87 41.68 -11.17
C ALA A 3 -10.90 40.33 -11.92
N LEU A 4 -12.09 39.86 -12.30
CA LEU A 4 -12.25 38.62 -13.07
C LEU A 4 -11.63 38.79 -14.46
N ALA A 5 -11.92 39.89 -15.15
CA ALA A 5 -11.36 40.19 -16.47
C ALA A 5 -9.83 40.29 -16.45
N ARG A 6 -9.24 40.81 -15.37
CA ARG A 6 -7.78 40.92 -15.22
C ARG A 6 -7.08 39.58 -15.01
N TRP A 7 -7.74 38.62 -14.35
CA TRP A 7 -7.16 37.29 -14.05
C TRP A 7 -7.46 36.27 -15.14
N THR A 8 -8.62 36.35 -15.79
CA THR A 8 -9.02 35.39 -16.83
C THR A 8 -8.67 35.86 -18.24
N GLY A 9 -8.47 37.16 -18.43
CA GLY A 9 -8.28 37.75 -19.76
C GLY A 9 -9.46 37.50 -20.69
N TYR A 10 -10.68 37.31 -20.17
CA TYR A 10 -11.87 36.98 -20.96
C TYR A 10 -12.12 37.96 -22.12
N ASN A 11 -11.82 39.24 -21.93
CA ASN A 11 -11.95 40.29 -22.96
C ASN A 11 -10.75 40.37 -23.93
N ALA A 12 -9.70 39.58 -23.73
CA ALA A 12 -8.55 39.51 -24.63
C ALA A 12 -8.73 38.41 -25.69
N PRO A 13 -8.10 38.52 -26.87
CA PRO A 13 -8.12 37.45 -27.87
C PRO A 13 -7.69 36.11 -27.26
N GLY A 14 -8.55 35.09 -27.37
CA GLY A 14 -8.30 33.77 -26.79
C GLY A 14 -8.65 33.61 -25.28
N GLY A 15 -9.28 34.59 -24.65
CA GLY A 15 -9.69 34.54 -23.24
C GLY A 15 -10.54 33.31 -22.86
N LEU A 16 -11.48 32.93 -23.74
CA LEU A 16 -12.29 31.72 -23.57
C LEU A 16 -11.45 30.44 -23.54
N TRP A 17 -10.48 30.30 -24.44
CA TRP A 17 -9.58 29.14 -24.50
C TRP A 17 -8.68 29.07 -23.27
N ARG A 18 -8.22 30.21 -22.75
CA ARG A 18 -7.46 30.26 -21.49
C ARG A 18 -8.29 29.79 -20.30
N ILE A 19 -9.54 30.25 -20.20
CA ILE A 19 -10.47 29.80 -19.15
C ILE A 19 -10.71 28.29 -19.28
N ALA A 20 -10.98 27.79 -20.49
CA ALA A 20 -11.17 26.36 -20.73
C ALA A 20 -9.94 25.54 -20.34
N ALA A 21 -8.72 26.00 -20.70
CA ALA A 21 -7.48 25.35 -20.31
C ALA A 21 -7.27 25.33 -18.79
N ILE A 22 -7.55 26.43 -18.10
CA ILE A 22 -7.48 26.51 -16.64
C ILE A 22 -8.49 25.55 -16.00
N LEU A 23 -9.74 25.52 -16.47
CA LEU A 23 -10.76 24.62 -15.97
C LEU A 23 -10.37 23.15 -16.19
N LEU A 24 -9.83 22.81 -17.38
CA LEU A 24 -9.33 21.47 -17.67
C LEU A 24 -8.17 21.08 -16.75
N ALA A 25 -7.22 22.00 -16.52
CA ALA A 25 -6.10 21.78 -15.61
C ALA A 25 -6.54 21.59 -14.16
N LEU A 26 -7.52 22.38 -13.68
CA LEU A 26 -8.09 22.23 -12.33
C LEU A 26 -8.88 20.93 -12.19
N ALA A 27 -9.71 20.61 -13.19
CA ALA A 27 -10.48 19.38 -13.24
C ALA A 27 -9.59 18.12 -13.28
N ASN A 28 -8.33 18.27 -13.75
CA ASN A 28 -7.32 17.22 -13.81
C ASN A 28 -6.08 17.56 -12.99
N PHE A 29 -6.22 18.32 -11.90
CA PHE A 29 -5.09 18.79 -11.11
C PHE A 29 -4.17 17.63 -10.68
N LYS A 30 -4.75 16.47 -10.39
CA LYS A 30 -4.02 15.25 -10.00
C LYS A 30 -3.04 14.76 -11.07
N ASN A 31 -3.30 15.05 -12.34
CA ASN A 31 -2.55 14.61 -13.52
C ASN A 31 -1.54 15.65 -14.02
N LEU A 32 -1.49 16.84 -13.41
CA LEU A 32 -0.50 17.84 -13.80
C LEU A 32 0.93 17.37 -13.47
N PRO A 33 1.95 17.84 -14.22
CA PRO A 33 3.34 17.53 -13.93
C PRO A 33 3.69 17.75 -12.46
N PHE A 34 4.51 16.85 -11.92
CA PHE A 34 4.96 16.85 -10.52
C PHE A 34 3.89 16.66 -9.43
N VAL A 35 2.59 16.71 -9.72
CA VAL A 35 1.56 16.55 -8.67
C VAL A 35 1.61 15.15 -8.03
N TRP A 36 1.93 14.10 -8.81
CA TRP A 36 2.21 12.79 -8.24
C TRP A 36 3.36 12.82 -7.21
N HIS A 37 4.47 13.49 -7.52
CA HIS A 37 5.62 13.63 -6.63
C HIS A 37 5.24 14.39 -5.36
N ILE A 38 4.47 15.47 -5.48
CA ILE A 38 3.96 16.23 -4.33
C ILE A 38 3.12 15.32 -3.44
N ARG A 39 2.20 14.52 -4.01
CA ARG A 39 1.38 13.57 -3.25
C ARG A 39 2.25 12.54 -2.51
N PHE A 40 3.26 12.01 -3.19
CA PHE A 40 4.18 11.02 -2.65
C PHE A 40 5.02 11.58 -1.49
N PHE A 41 5.73 12.69 -1.73
CA PHE A 41 6.57 13.32 -0.71
C PHE A 41 5.76 13.89 0.45
N ARG A 42 4.53 14.37 0.21
CA ARG A 42 3.63 14.78 1.30
C ARG A 42 3.29 13.61 2.22
N ALA A 43 3.03 12.41 1.67
CA ALA A 43 2.80 11.22 2.48
C ALA A 43 4.04 10.83 3.29
N LEU A 44 5.21 10.81 2.65
CA LEU A 44 6.50 10.51 3.28
C LEU A 44 6.82 11.49 4.42
N VAL A 45 6.80 12.80 4.13
CA VAL A 45 7.10 13.88 5.09
C VAL A 45 6.09 13.86 6.24
N TYR A 46 4.81 13.63 5.96
CA TYR A 46 3.79 13.56 7.00
C TYR A 46 4.11 12.45 8.00
N HIS A 47 4.37 11.22 7.55
CA HIS A 47 4.65 10.12 8.47
C HIS A 47 5.98 10.29 9.21
N ILE A 48 7.03 10.79 8.55
CA ILE A 48 8.32 10.98 9.23
C ILE A 48 8.22 12.11 10.26
N TYR A 49 7.76 13.30 9.86
CA TYR A 49 7.93 14.52 10.65
C TYR A 49 6.66 15.04 11.32
N LEU A 50 5.48 14.87 10.70
CA LEU A 50 4.26 15.56 11.14
C LEU A 50 3.27 14.69 11.90
N GLN A 51 3.32 13.36 11.75
CA GLN A 51 2.43 12.43 12.45
C GLN A 51 2.73 12.47 13.95
N PRO A 52 1.85 13.05 14.80
CA PRO A 52 2.12 13.23 16.22
C PRO A 52 2.10 11.90 17.01
N THR A 53 1.31 10.92 16.57
CA THR A 53 1.12 9.68 17.31
C THR A 53 2.25 8.69 17.01
N PRO A 54 2.92 8.12 18.04
CA PRO A 54 3.81 6.99 17.88
C PRO A 54 3.06 5.79 17.29
N ILE A 55 3.68 5.03 16.39
CA ILE A 55 3.09 3.79 15.89
C ILE A 55 3.31 2.70 16.94
N PRO A 56 2.25 2.05 17.47
CA PRO A 56 2.43 0.95 18.39
C PRO A 56 2.69 -0.36 17.61
N PRO A 57 3.44 -1.34 18.18
CA PRO A 57 3.82 -2.57 17.47
C PRO A 57 2.62 -3.40 16.99
N HIS A 58 1.57 -3.50 17.81
CA HIS A 58 0.34 -4.24 17.49
C HIS A 58 -0.42 -3.68 16.26
N ALA A 59 -0.07 -2.49 15.77
CA ALA A 59 -0.65 -1.92 14.57
C ALA A 59 -0.03 -2.45 13.26
N LEU A 60 0.96 -3.36 13.32
CA LEU A 60 1.72 -3.85 12.16
C LEU A 60 0.84 -4.31 10.98
N PHE A 61 -0.25 -5.02 11.27
CA PHE A 61 -1.17 -5.57 10.25
C PHE A 61 -2.43 -4.70 10.03
N GLN A 62 -2.56 -3.57 10.72
CA GLN A 62 -3.69 -2.66 10.54
C GLN A 62 -3.62 -1.96 9.17
N PRO A 63 -4.76 -1.75 8.49
CA PRO A 63 -4.79 -1.02 7.24
C PRO A 63 -4.67 0.50 7.45
N VAL A 64 -4.04 1.19 6.50
CA VAL A 64 -4.26 2.62 6.29
C VAL A 64 -5.39 2.84 5.30
N ILE A 65 -6.13 3.92 5.49
CA ILE A 65 -7.21 4.34 4.60
C ILE A 65 -6.79 5.64 3.93
N THR A 66 -6.79 5.64 2.60
CA THR A 66 -6.57 6.81 1.76
C THR A 66 -7.73 6.96 0.78
N SER A 67 -7.98 8.16 0.26
CA SER A 67 -9.10 8.35 -0.68
C SER A 67 -8.72 9.33 -1.78
N THR A 68 -9.29 9.13 -2.96
CA THR A 68 -9.08 9.99 -4.14
C THR A 68 -10.28 9.86 -5.09
N ARG A 69 -10.19 10.51 -6.24
CA ARG A 69 -11.16 10.46 -7.34
C ARG A 69 -10.46 10.09 -8.65
N THR A 70 -11.23 9.78 -9.68
CA THR A 70 -10.77 9.52 -11.06
C THR A 70 -11.00 10.76 -11.94
N PRO A 71 -10.02 11.67 -12.13
CA PRO A 71 -10.15 12.74 -13.12
C PRO A 71 -10.29 12.19 -14.53
N ILE A 72 -10.75 13.03 -15.46
CA ILE A 72 -10.95 12.65 -16.86
C ILE A 72 -9.66 12.11 -17.50
N LEU A 73 -8.51 12.71 -17.21
CA LEU A 73 -7.21 12.27 -17.74
C LEU A 73 -6.70 10.96 -17.13
N GLU A 74 -7.46 10.30 -16.26
CA GLU A 74 -7.18 8.93 -15.83
C GLU A 74 -8.10 7.89 -16.46
N MET A 75 -9.00 8.32 -17.35
CA MET A 75 -9.93 7.43 -18.02
C MET A 75 -9.31 6.84 -19.28
N ASP A 76 -9.76 5.64 -19.64
CA ASP A 76 -9.50 5.05 -20.95
C ASP A 76 -10.67 5.30 -21.91
N TYR A 77 -10.63 4.64 -23.08
CA TYR A 77 -11.63 4.77 -24.12
C TYR A 77 -13.04 4.29 -23.70
N ASN A 78 -13.15 3.45 -22.67
CA ASN A 78 -14.42 2.99 -22.13
C ASN A 78 -15.02 3.96 -21.09
N LEU A 79 -14.40 5.11 -20.88
CA LEU A 79 -14.86 6.14 -19.94
C LEU A 79 -14.96 5.64 -18.49
N HIS A 80 -14.09 4.72 -18.10
CA HIS A 80 -13.82 4.39 -16.71
C HIS A 80 -12.33 4.57 -16.41
N LYS A 81 -11.96 4.52 -15.12
CA LYS A 81 -10.56 4.58 -14.72
C LYS A 81 -9.74 3.55 -15.50
N SER A 82 -8.72 4.01 -16.21
CA SER A 82 -7.80 3.16 -16.95
C SER A 82 -7.03 2.26 -15.98
N ASN A 83 -6.88 0.99 -16.33
CA ASN A 83 -6.19 -0.04 -15.53
C ASN A 83 -4.80 0.41 -15.05
N SER A 84 -4.04 1.12 -15.89
CA SER A 84 -2.69 1.60 -15.57
C SER A 84 -2.68 2.66 -14.46
N THR A 85 -3.75 3.45 -14.35
CA THR A 85 -3.81 4.59 -13.41
C THR A 85 -4.18 4.17 -11.99
N TYR A 86 -4.53 2.90 -11.76
CA TYR A 86 -4.72 2.37 -10.41
C TYR A 86 -3.41 2.39 -9.62
N PHE A 87 -2.30 2.05 -10.26
CA PHE A 87 -1.00 1.93 -9.62
C PHE A 87 -0.48 3.26 -9.06
N SER A 88 -0.72 4.36 -9.77
CA SER A 88 -0.28 5.70 -9.34
C SER A 88 -0.95 6.13 -8.02
N ASP A 89 -2.20 5.74 -7.80
CA ASP A 89 -2.93 6.01 -6.57
C ASP A 89 -2.52 5.02 -5.44
N MET A 90 -2.28 3.74 -5.79
CA MET A 90 -1.74 2.74 -4.86
C MET A 90 -0.35 3.09 -4.36
N ASP A 91 0.51 3.71 -5.16
CA ASP A 91 1.83 4.21 -4.71
C ASP A 91 1.70 5.13 -3.51
N ILE A 92 0.75 6.07 -3.56
CA ILE A 92 0.52 7.02 -2.47
C ILE A 92 0.00 6.29 -1.22
N SER A 93 -0.92 5.34 -1.40
CA SER A 93 -1.48 4.54 -0.30
C SER A 93 -0.42 3.68 0.39
N ARG A 94 0.40 2.99 -0.41
CA ARG A 94 1.52 2.14 0.07
C ARG A 94 2.61 2.97 0.74
N THR A 95 2.88 4.18 0.24
CA THR A 95 3.81 5.12 0.88
C THR A 95 3.33 5.55 2.26
N HIS A 96 2.04 5.82 2.42
CA HIS A 96 1.46 6.12 3.73
C HIS A 96 1.68 4.96 4.72
N LEU A 97 1.29 3.74 4.34
CA LEU A 97 1.45 2.56 5.21
C LEU A 97 2.91 2.29 5.54
N PHE A 98 3.73 2.12 4.51
CA PHE A 98 5.07 1.58 4.67
C PHE A 98 5.97 2.57 5.41
N THR A 99 5.84 3.88 5.13
CA THR A 99 6.55 4.92 5.88
C THR A 99 6.12 4.95 7.34
N ALA A 100 4.84 4.70 7.64
CA ALA A 100 4.37 4.62 9.03
C ALA A 100 5.03 3.43 9.76
N ILE A 101 5.05 2.24 9.14
CA ILE A 101 5.63 1.01 9.70
C ILE A 101 7.13 1.19 9.96
N ILE A 102 7.91 1.64 8.98
CA ILE A 102 9.37 1.74 9.11
C ILE A 102 9.86 3.08 9.68
N ARG A 103 8.94 3.93 10.19
CA ARG A 103 9.23 5.30 10.64
C ARG A 103 10.37 5.35 11.65
N ASN A 104 10.32 4.49 12.67
CA ASN A 104 11.30 4.48 13.75
C ASN A 104 12.68 4.06 13.23
N GLY A 105 12.73 3.06 12.34
CA GLY A 105 13.97 2.65 11.67
C GLY A 105 14.59 3.78 10.85
N ILE A 106 13.78 4.53 10.08
CA ILE A 106 14.25 5.72 9.34
C ILE A 106 14.84 6.76 10.30
N LYS A 107 14.13 7.11 11.38
CA LYS A 107 14.56 8.14 12.34
C LYS A 107 15.83 7.77 13.09
N LYS A 108 15.95 6.53 13.56
CA LYS A 108 17.16 6.02 14.20
C LYS A 108 18.36 6.14 13.25
N ASN A 109 18.18 5.72 12.00
CA ASN A 109 19.24 5.78 11.00
C ASN A 109 19.59 7.21 10.58
N SER A 110 18.63 8.15 10.53
CA SER A 110 18.93 9.56 10.25
C SER A 110 19.73 10.23 11.36
N ARG A 111 19.55 9.83 12.63
CA ARG A 111 20.34 10.35 13.76
C ARG A 111 21.80 9.87 13.74
N LEU A 112 22.05 8.74 13.09
CA LEU A 112 23.41 8.19 12.88
C LEU A 112 24.13 8.83 11.67
N TYR A 113 23.45 9.69 10.91
CA TYR A 113 24.05 10.37 9.76
C TYR A 113 25.13 11.36 10.23
N GLY A 114 26.40 11.10 9.84
CA GLY A 114 27.57 11.87 10.28
C GLY A 114 28.34 11.27 11.46
N ALA A 115 27.82 10.22 12.12
CA ALA A 115 28.53 9.53 13.20
C ALA A 115 29.74 8.72 12.66
N LYS A 116 30.83 8.63 13.44
CA LYS A 116 32.02 7.82 13.11
C LYS A 116 31.61 6.36 12.85
N LYS A 117 32.32 5.66 11.95
CA LYS A 117 31.97 4.29 11.52
C LYS A 117 31.85 3.32 12.72
N SER A 118 32.64 3.55 13.77
CA SER A 118 32.58 2.82 15.05
C SER A 118 31.26 2.96 15.81
N ALA A 119 30.49 4.04 15.61
CA ALA A 119 29.18 4.23 16.22
C ALA A 119 28.06 3.46 15.48
N VAL A 120 28.35 2.90 14.30
CA VAL A 120 27.44 2.07 13.50
C VAL A 120 27.70 0.57 13.74
N ASN A 121 28.74 0.22 14.49
CA ASN A 121 29.05 -1.17 14.92
C ASN A 121 28.06 -1.71 15.98
N GLY A 122 27.04 -0.94 16.36
CA GLY A 122 25.95 -1.40 17.24
C GLY A 122 24.69 -1.84 16.49
N ALA A 123 24.69 -1.80 15.14
CA ALA A 123 23.59 -2.34 14.35
C ALA A 123 23.70 -3.88 14.33
N ILE A 124 22.71 -4.56 14.89
CA ILE A 124 22.69 -6.03 15.01
C ILE A 124 22.34 -6.64 13.64
N GLY A 125 23.10 -7.64 13.19
CA GLY A 125 22.75 -8.47 12.03
C GLY A 125 23.11 -7.87 10.67
N ALA A 126 22.26 -8.08 9.65
CA ALA A 126 22.55 -7.77 8.24
C ALA A 126 22.76 -6.26 7.93
N THR A 127 22.54 -5.38 8.91
CA THR A 127 22.72 -3.93 8.79
C THR A 127 24.00 -3.42 9.47
N GLU A 128 24.78 -4.31 10.10
CA GLU A 128 26.04 -3.96 10.78
C GLU A 128 27.02 -3.26 9.83
N GLY A 129 27.51 -2.08 10.24
CA GLY A 129 28.45 -1.28 9.44
C GLY A 129 27.90 -0.65 8.15
N THR A 130 26.63 -0.87 7.80
CA THR A 130 26.02 -0.29 6.58
C THR A 130 25.59 1.17 6.79
N ARG A 131 25.91 2.03 5.81
CA ARG A 131 25.50 3.44 5.77
C ARG A 131 24.56 3.68 4.60
N GLY A 132 23.62 4.61 4.76
CA GLY A 132 22.74 5.04 3.67
C GLY A 132 21.30 5.25 4.12
N LYS A 133 20.56 6.00 3.29
CA LYS A 133 19.11 6.17 3.43
C LYS A 133 18.41 4.84 3.08
N HIS A 134 17.32 4.54 3.76
CA HIS A 134 16.44 3.44 3.34
C HIS A 134 15.84 3.79 1.98
N LEU A 135 16.12 2.95 0.99
CA LEU A 135 15.40 2.94 -0.28
C LEU A 135 14.36 1.82 -0.20
N ILE A 136 13.10 2.20 -0.33
CA ILE A 136 11.99 1.26 -0.45
C ILE A 136 11.70 1.12 -1.95
N ALA A 137 11.93 -0.05 -2.51
CA ALA A 137 11.76 -0.30 -3.94
C ALA A 137 10.65 -1.33 -4.20
N LEU A 138 9.76 -1.01 -5.13
CA LEU A 138 8.75 -1.93 -5.63
C LEU A 138 9.43 -2.97 -6.54
N GLY A 139 9.27 -4.25 -6.22
CA GLY A 139 9.79 -5.36 -7.03
C GLY A 139 8.76 -5.98 -7.98
N GLY A 140 7.47 -5.77 -7.72
CA GLY A 140 6.39 -6.27 -8.56
C GLY A 140 5.03 -5.93 -7.98
N ILE A 141 4.02 -5.85 -8.85
CA ILE A 141 2.63 -5.62 -8.48
C ILE A 141 1.71 -6.40 -9.42
N SER A 142 0.64 -6.96 -8.88
CA SER A 142 -0.49 -7.52 -9.63
C SER A 142 -1.79 -6.91 -9.12
N CYS A 143 -2.73 -6.64 -10.03
CA CYS A 143 -4.01 -6.04 -9.70
C CYS A 143 -5.14 -6.78 -10.43
N LEU A 144 -6.15 -7.18 -9.66
CA LEU A 144 -7.38 -7.78 -10.15
C LEU A 144 -8.49 -6.73 -10.13
N PHE A 145 -9.12 -6.51 -11.29
CA PHE A 145 -10.21 -5.56 -11.47
C PHE A 145 -11.55 -6.30 -11.37
N LYS A 146 -12.40 -5.88 -10.44
CA LYS A 146 -13.72 -6.48 -10.18
C LYS A 146 -14.86 -5.63 -10.73
N ARG A 147 -14.76 -4.29 -10.60
CA ARG A 147 -15.77 -3.33 -11.05
C ARG A 147 -15.12 -2.02 -11.47
N GLU A 148 -15.73 -1.36 -12.44
CA GLU A 148 -15.29 -0.07 -12.94
C GLU A 148 -15.45 1.08 -11.91
N ILE A 149 -14.57 2.07 -12.05
CA ILE A 149 -14.65 3.34 -11.31
C ILE A 149 -14.92 4.45 -12.34
N LEU A 150 -16.13 5.01 -12.27
CA LEU A 150 -16.60 6.08 -13.16
C LEU A 150 -15.85 7.42 -12.95
N PRO A 151 -15.90 8.33 -13.94
CA PRO A 151 -15.40 9.70 -13.83
C PRO A 151 -15.78 10.39 -12.52
N TYR A 152 -14.79 11.03 -11.89
CA TYR A 152 -14.86 11.76 -10.62
C TYR A 152 -15.44 10.99 -9.43
N LYS A 153 -15.72 9.69 -9.58
CA LYS A 153 -16.19 8.84 -8.50
C LYS A 153 -15.13 8.78 -7.41
N LYS A 154 -15.53 9.09 -6.19
CA LYS A 154 -14.67 8.94 -5.02
C LYS A 154 -14.58 7.46 -4.65
N TYR A 155 -13.39 7.02 -4.31
CA TYR A 155 -13.15 5.69 -3.76
C TYR A 155 -12.12 5.76 -2.63
N GLU A 156 -12.07 4.70 -1.84
CA GLU A 156 -11.09 4.52 -0.76
C GLU A 156 -10.12 3.40 -1.13
N MET A 157 -8.88 3.56 -0.71
CA MET A 157 -7.83 2.54 -0.77
C MET A 157 -7.50 2.13 0.65
N TRP A 158 -7.71 0.84 0.92
CA TRP A 158 -7.40 0.18 2.17
C TRP A 158 -6.16 -0.67 1.96
N THR A 159 -5.02 -0.22 2.49
CA THR A 159 -3.72 -0.86 2.27
C THR A 159 -3.18 -1.40 3.59
N ARG A 160 -2.81 -2.68 3.64
CA ARG A 160 -2.20 -3.31 4.82
C ARG A 160 -0.99 -4.16 4.44
N LEU A 161 -0.15 -4.43 5.44
CA LEU A 161 0.86 -5.47 5.35
C LEU A 161 0.15 -6.82 5.34
N LEU A 162 0.40 -7.63 4.30
CA LEU A 162 -0.12 -8.99 4.20
C LEU A 162 0.80 -9.94 4.97
N CYS A 163 2.10 -9.93 4.64
CA CYS A 163 3.14 -10.73 5.26
C CYS A 163 4.53 -10.28 4.76
N TRP A 164 5.57 -11.03 5.09
CA TRP A 164 6.89 -10.94 4.50
C TRP A 164 7.56 -12.31 4.39
N ASP A 165 8.52 -12.41 3.48
CA ASP A 165 9.47 -13.53 3.38
C ASP A 165 10.88 -13.08 3.80
N ARG A 166 11.93 -13.79 3.34
CA ARG A 166 13.33 -13.47 3.64
C ARG A 166 13.84 -12.16 3.01
N LYS A 167 13.20 -11.69 1.94
CA LYS A 167 13.64 -10.57 1.09
C LYS A 167 12.57 -9.49 0.90
N TRP A 168 11.31 -9.88 0.79
CA TRP A 168 10.20 -9.05 0.34
C TRP A 168 9.14 -8.86 1.42
N PHE A 169 8.65 -7.64 1.53
CA PHE A 169 7.36 -7.33 2.16
C PHE A 169 6.25 -7.45 1.13
N TYR A 170 5.12 -8.05 1.49
CA TYR A 170 3.94 -8.12 0.63
C TYR A 170 2.83 -7.23 1.20
N LEU A 171 2.37 -6.28 0.40
CA LEU A 171 1.27 -5.38 0.75
C LEU A 171 0.05 -5.72 -0.09
N VAL A 172 -1.13 -5.68 0.53
CA VAL A 172 -2.41 -5.78 -0.18
C VAL A 172 -3.14 -4.45 -0.12
N THR A 173 -3.69 -4.02 -1.26
CA THR A 173 -4.49 -2.81 -1.39
C THR A 173 -5.85 -3.15 -1.99
N HIS A 174 -6.92 -2.85 -1.26
CA HIS A 174 -8.29 -2.93 -1.77
C HIS A 174 -8.81 -1.54 -2.11
N LEU A 175 -9.30 -1.36 -3.34
CA LEU A 175 -10.06 -0.18 -3.73
C LEU A 175 -11.53 -0.45 -3.52
N VAL A 176 -12.20 0.39 -2.74
CA VAL A 176 -13.58 0.15 -2.30
C VAL A 176 -14.45 1.39 -2.40
N LYS A 177 -15.78 1.18 -2.42
CA LYS A 177 -16.77 2.23 -2.22
C LYS A 177 -16.52 2.96 -0.88
N PRO A 178 -16.52 4.30 -0.84
CA PRO A 178 -16.25 5.05 0.38
C PRO A 178 -17.25 4.76 1.49
N GLY A 179 -16.77 4.67 2.72
CA GLY A 179 -17.61 4.55 3.92
C GLY A 179 -18.30 3.19 4.09
N VAL A 180 -17.97 2.18 3.28
CA VAL A 180 -18.43 0.81 3.50
C VAL A 180 -17.70 0.19 4.70
N GLY A 181 -16.39 0.41 4.82
CA GLY A 181 -15.64 0.13 6.04
C GLY A 181 -15.78 1.28 7.04
N GLN A 182 -16.20 0.98 8.27
CA GLN A 182 -16.31 1.93 9.36
C GLN A 182 -15.44 1.45 10.53
N PRO A 183 -14.17 1.88 10.63
CA PRO A 183 -13.30 1.44 11.70
C PRO A 183 -13.81 1.98 13.05
N SER A 184 -13.74 1.14 14.08
CA SER A 184 -14.10 1.49 15.46
C SER A 184 -13.01 2.29 16.17
N THR A 185 -11.78 2.31 15.67
CA THR A 185 -10.66 3.05 16.27
C THR A 185 -9.72 3.58 15.20
N TRP A 186 -8.92 4.59 15.56
CA TRP A 186 -7.96 5.25 14.67
C TRP A 186 -6.58 5.32 15.33
N THR A 187 -5.78 4.26 15.22
CA THR A 187 -4.50 4.12 15.94
C THR A 187 -3.53 5.29 15.75
N LEU A 188 -3.36 5.77 14.51
CA LEU A 188 -2.47 6.91 14.21
C LEU A 188 -3.21 8.26 14.19
N GLN A 189 -4.50 8.28 14.47
CA GLN A 189 -5.33 9.51 14.48
C GLN A 189 -6.37 9.44 15.61
N PRO A 190 -5.96 9.24 16.88
CA PRO A 190 -6.89 8.99 17.99
C PRO A 190 -7.87 10.14 18.24
N TRP A 191 -7.56 11.36 17.77
CA TRP A 191 -8.46 12.52 17.81
C TRP A 191 -9.62 12.45 16.81
N LYS A 192 -9.60 11.51 15.86
CA LYS A 192 -10.65 11.38 14.86
C LYS A 192 -11.88 10.72 15.46
N LYS A 193 -12.99 11.46 15.48
CA LYS A 193 -14.28 10.95 15.96
C LYS A 193 -14.80 9.85 15.03
N ASN A 194 -15.26 8.75 15.62
CA ASN A 194 -16.04 7.77 14.89
C ASN A 194 -17.37 8.39 14.50
N LYS A 195 -17.74 8.27 13.23
CA LYS A 195 -19.11 8.49 12.80
C LYS A 195 -19.89 7.26 13.24
N SER A 196 -20.29 7.18 14.52
CA SER A 196 -21.13 6.07 14.95
C SER A 196 -22.40 6.06 14.11
N LYS A 197 -22.88 4.87 13.75
CA LYS A 197 -24.26 4.69 13.29
C LYS A 197 -25.15 5.27 14.40
N LYS A 198 -25.83 6.40 14.16
CA LYS A 198 -26.96 6.81 14.99
C LYS A 198 -27.96 5.63 14.93
N GLY A 199 -28.08 4.86 16.02
CA GLY A 199 -29.09 3.82 16.16
C GLY A 199 -28.66 2.36 16.00
N ALA A 200 -27.36 2.01 15.94
CA ALA A 200 -26.96 0.60 16.00
C ALA A 200 -26.68 0.19 17.45
N THR A 201 -27.69 -0.38 18.11
CA THR A 201 -27.53 -1.17 19.34
C THR A 201 -26.93 -2.53 18.95
N GLY A 202 -25.61 -2.68 19.11
CA GLY A 202 -24.91 -3.95 18.92
C GLY A 202 -23.65 -3.84 18.06
N GLU A 203 -22.61 -4.58 18.45
CA GLU A 203 -21.43 -4.87 17.64
C GLU A 203 -21.82 -5.80 16.47
N GLU A 204 -22.59 -5.30 15.51
CA GLU A 204 -22.81 -6.03 14.25
C GLU A 204 -21.47 -6.20 13.56
N GLN A 205 -20.99 -7.44 13.45
CA GLN A 205 -19.86 -7.76 12.59
C GLN A 205 -20.15 -7.26 11.18
N PRO A 206 -19.16 -6.67 10.49
CA PRO A 206 -19.41 -6.11 9.17
C PRO A 206 -19.77 -7.24 8.20
N ASP A 207 -20.97 -7.16 7.62
CA ASP A 207 -21.46 -8.04 6.57
C ASP A 207 -20.39 -8.22 5.47
N GLN A 208 -19.80 -9.43 5.44
CA GLN A 208 -18.69 -9.77 4.56
C GLN A 208 -19.07 -9.72 3.09
N GLU A 209 -20.31 -10.11 2.76
CA GLU A 209 -20.83 -10.06 1.40
C GLU A 209 -20.92 -8.60 0.92
N LYS A 210 -21.40 -7.71 1.78
CA LYS A 210 -21.43 -6.27 1.51
C LYS A 210 -20.04 -5.67 1.34
N LEU A 211 -19.07 -6.07 2.16
CA LEU A 211 -17.67 -5.64 2.02
C LEU A 211 -17.09 -6.11 0.67
N MET A 212 -17.25 -7.40 0.35
CA MET A 212 -16.82 -8.01 -0.91
C MET A 212 -17.48 -7.36 -2.13
N GLY A 213 -18.77 -7.02 -1.99
CA GLY A 213 -19.57 -6.30 -2.98
C GLY A 213 -19.21 -4.82 -3.09
N ALA A 214 -18.35 -4.27 -2.24
CA ALA A 214 -17.89 -2.89 -2.34
C ALA A 214 -16.55 -2.74 -3.06
N ILE A 215 -15.84 -3.84 -3.33
CA ILE A 215 -14.52 -3.85 -3.96
C ILE A 215 -14.62 -3.52 -5.46
N TYR A 216 -13.85 -2.52 -5.87
CA TYR A 216 -13.57 -2.20 -7.27
C TYR A 216 -12.39 -3.00 -7.81
N ALA A 217 -11.30 -3.06 -7.05
CA ALA A 217 -10.08 -3.76 -7.42
C ALA A 217 -9.31 -4.20 -6.17
N THR A 218 -8.50 -5.25 -6.31
CA THR A 218 -7.57 -5.72 -5.28
C THR A 218 -6.20 -5.92 -5.89
N ALA A 219 -5.16 -5.38 -5.25
CA ALA A 219 -3.79 -5.51 -5.70
C ALA A 219 -2.90 -6.08 -4.60
N ILE A 220 -1.90 -6.86 -5.02
CA ILE A 220 -0.78 -7.32 -4.18
C ILE A 220 0.52 -6.75 -4.76
N ALA A 221 1.41 -6.28 -3.89
CA ALA A 221 2.70 -5.75 -4.28
C ALA A 221 3.81 -6.23 -3.36
N LYS A 222 5.00 -6.45 -3.92
CA LYS A 222 6.20 -6.84 -3.16
C LYS A 222 7.23 -5.71 -3.11
N TYR A 223 7.77 -5.44 -1.92
CA TYR A 223 8.73 -4.38 -1.66
C TYR A 223 10.00 -4.89 -1.01
N VAL A 224 11.13 -4.38 -1.49
CA VAL A 224 12.44 -4.61 -0.88
C VAL A 224 12.90 -3.33 -0.21
N ILE A 225 13.54 -3.47 0.96
CA ILE A 225 14.26 -2.38 1.59
C ILE A 225 15.74 -2.55 1.24
N LYS A 226 16.33 -1.50 0.67
CA LYS A 226 17.77 -1.43 0.40
C LYS A 226 18.41 -0.34 1.24
N ARG A 227 19.63 -0.61 1.69
CA ARG A 227 20.52 0.35 2.33
C ARG A 227 21.81 0.40 1.51
N GLY A 228 21.90 1.39 0.63
CA GLY A 228 22.90 1.39 -0.43
C GLY A 228 22.70 0.20 -1.37
N ARG A 229 23.73 -0.66 -1.49
CA ARG A 229 23.68 -1.89 -2.30
C ARG A 229 23.18 -3.12 -1.53
N VAL A 230 23.03 -3.02 -0.21
CA VAL A 230 22.63 -4.15 0.64
C VAL A 230 21.11 -4.21 0.74
N THR A 231 20.55 -5.40 0.57
CA THR A 231 19.14 -5.67 0.87
C THR A 231 18.98 -5.92 2.36
N VAL A 232 18.08 -5.20 3.01
CA VAL A 232 17.73 -5.38 4.42
C VAL A 232 16.59 -6.38 4.51
N PRO A 233 16.76 -7.51 5.22
CA PRO A 233 15.68 -8.47 5.43
C PRO A 233 14.47 -7.83 6.11
N PRO A 234 13.23 -8.20 5.74
CA PRO A 234 12.03 -7.65 6.34
C PRO A 234 11.96 -7.75 7.87
N GLU A 235 12.31 -8.90 8.45
CA GLU A 235 12.35 -9.07 9.91
C GLU A 235 13.30 -8.07 10.58
N GLN A 236 14.49 -7.88 10.03
CA GLN A 236 15.46 -6.92 10.56
C GLN A 236 14.92 -5.50 10.46
N ALA A 237 14.31 -5.13 9.32
CA ALA A 237 13.74 -3.80 9.15
C ALA A 237 12.58 -3.52 10.14
N LEU A 238 11.77 -4.54 10.44
CA LEU A 238 10.71 -4.45 11.45
C LEU A 238 11.27 -4.35 12.87
N LEU A 239 12.33 -5.09 13.19
CA LEU A 239 13.02 -5.02 14.48
C LEU A 239 13.64 -3.62 14.68
N ASP A 240 14.35 -3.10 13.67
CA ASP A 240 14.94 -1.76 13.69
C ASP A 240 13.86 -0.68 13.88
N ALA A 241 12.67 -0.92 13.30
CA ALA A 241 11.48 -0.08 13.41
C ALA A 241 10.65 -0.31 14.67
N GLU A 242 11.06 -1.21 15.58
CA GLU A 242 10.36 -1.53 16.83
C GLU A 242 8.94 -2.09 16.61
N MET A 243 8.68 -2.68 15.44
CA MET A 243 7.37 -3.25 15.11
C MET A 243 7.26 -4.72 15.53
N VAL A 244 8.39 -5.40 15.72
CA VAL A 244 8.47 -6.77 16.25
C VAL A 244 9.46 -6.81 17.42
N PRO A 245 9.23 -7.64 18.46
CA PRO A 245 10.19 -7.82 19.54
C PRO A 245 11.40 -8.63 19.08
N ALA A 246 12.48 -8.66 19.88
CA ALA A 246 13.56 -9.62 19.66
C ALA A 246 13.02 -11.06 19.86
N LYS A 247 13.46 -12.01 19.03
CA LYS A 247 13.16 -13.43 19.24
C LYS A 247 13.89 -13.91 20.50
N ALA A 248 13.20 -14.67 21.36
CA ALA A 248 13.85 -15.32 22.48
C ALA A 248 14.86 -16.36 21.98
N GLU A 249 15.92 -16.61 22.74
CA GLU A 249 16.91 -17.62 22.39
C GLU A 249 16.23 -19.00 22.29
N GLY A 250 16.48 -19.71 21.18
CA GLY A 250 15.84 -21.00 20.92
C GLY A 250 14.34 -20.93 20.60
N TRP A 251 13.78 -19.74 20.33
CA TRP A 251 12.37 -19.64 19.94
C TRP A 251 12.09 -20.41 18.64
N VAL A 252 11.09 -21.28 18.71
CA VAL A 252 10.54 -22.04 17.58
C VAL A 252 9.04 -21.80 17.59
N TYR A 253 8.46 -21.57 16.42
CA TYR A 253 7.03 -21.40 16.29
C TYR A 253 6.31 -22.69 16.70
N GLN A 254 5.41 -22.61 17.69
CA GLN A 254 4.66 -23.76 18.21
C GLN A 254 3.22 -23.85 17.69
N GLY A 255 2.82 -22.95 16.78
CA GLY A 255 1.51 -23.03 16.17
C GLY A 255 1.41 -24.21 15.20
N GLU A 256 0.18 -24.68 14.97
CA GLU A 256 -0.06 -25.67 13.91
C GLU A 256 0.46 -25.11 12.59
N GLU A 257 1.50 -25.75 12.03
CA GLU A 257 1.75 -25.65 10.60
C GLU A 257 0.45 -26.08 9.93
N THR A 258 -0.33 -25.13 9.42
CA THR A 258 -1.45 -25.49 8.56
C THR A 258 -0.80 -26.10 7.32
N THR A 259 -0.69 -27.43 7.34
CA THR A 259 -0.06 -28.26 6.33
C THR A 259 -0.33 -27.71 4.93
N THR A 260 0.74 -27.62 4.14
CA THR A 260 0.84 -27.06 2.79
C THR A 260 -0.01 -27.76 1.71
N THR A 261 -1.04 -28.50 2.08
CA THR A 261 -1.89 -29.28 1.17
C THR A 261 -3.33 -29.27 1.66
N SER A 262 -4.07 -28.23 1.32
CA SER A 262 -5.53 -28.29 1.19
C SER A 262 -5.95 -27.11 0.33
N GLU A 263 -6.52 -27.44 -0.82
CA GLU A 263 -7.12 -26.53 -1.78
C GLU A 263 -8.05 -25.57 -1.05
N VAL A 264 -7.61 -24.33 -0.85
CA VAL A 264 -8.55 -23.23 -0.64
C VAL A 264 -9.15 -23.01 -2.02
N GLY A 265 -10.22 -23.75 -2.33
CA GLY A 265 -10.99 -23.57 -3.54
C GLY A 265 -11.39 -22.11 -3.65
N PHE A 266 -10.81 -21.39 -4.61
CA PHE A 266 -11.15 -20.00 -4.90
C PHE A 266 -12.49 -19.87 -5.67
N GLY A 267 -13.28 -20.94 -5.70
CA GLY A 267 -14.59 -20.97 -6.33
C GLY A 267 -15.48 -22.01 -5.65
N GLY A 268 -16.71 -21.60 -5.38
CA GLY A 268 -17.77 -22.49 -4.90
C GLY A 268 -18.31 -22.09 -3.54
N SER A 269 -19.57 -21.67 -3.55
CA SER A 269 -20.46 -21.55 -2.41
C SER A 269 -20.24 -22.68 -1.39
N GLY A 270 -19.55 -22.39 -0.29
CA GLY A 270 -19.28 -23.34 0.78
C GLY A 270 -18.94 -22.55 2.03
N ASP A 271 -19.58 -22.90 3.15
CA ASP A 271 -19.58 -22.19 4.42
C ASP A 271 -18.24 -21.50 4.74
N ALA A 272 -18.26 -20.18 4.62
CA ALA A 272 -17.18 -19.32 5.02
C ALA A 272 -17.05 -19.38 6.54
N ASN A 273 -16.17 -20.26 7.03
CA ASN A 273 -15.60 -20.07 8.36
C ASN A 273 -14.81 -18.75 8.33
N ASP A 274 -15.47 -17.70 8.82
CA ASP A 274 -15.33 -16.26 8.56
C ASP A 274 -14.03 -15.58 9.06
N GLY A 275 -12.94 -16.35 9.25
CA GLY A 275 -11.70 -15.85 9.88
C GLY A 275 -10.40 -16.17 9.15
N ALA A 276 -10.43 -16.94 8.06
CA ALA A 276 -9.19 -17.46 7.45
C ALA A 276 -8.35 -16.39 6.72
N PHE A 277 -8.99 -15.38 6.13
CA PHE A 277 -8.34 -14.39 5.26
C PHE A 277 -8.07 -13.03 5.93
N LEU A 278 -8.58 -12.81 7.14
CA LEU A 278 -8.43 -11.56 7.87
C LEU A 278 -7.47 -11.72 9.06
N PRO A 279 -6.66 -10.70 9.39
CA PRO A 279 -5.86 -10.73 10.60
C PRO A 279 -6.76 -10.86 11.82
N LYS A 280 -6.38 -11.72 12.76
CA LYS A 280 -7.01 -11.74 14.08
C LYS A 280 -6.57 -10.49 14.83
N ALA A 281 -7.52 -9.79 15.45
CA ALA A 281 -7.19 -8.63 16.26
C ALA A 281 -6.29 -9.06 17.43
N ALA A 282 -5.07 -8.53 17.51
CA ALA A 282 -4.26 -8.68 18.69
C ALA A 282 -4.95 -7.93 19.83
N GLN A 283 -5.55 -8.67 20.77
CA GLN A 283 -5.97 -8.09 22.03
C GLN A 283 -4.71 -7.65 22.79
N GLY A 284 -4.73 -6.46 23.39
CA GLY A 284 -3.59 -5.88 24.07
C GLY A 284 -2.95 -6.81 25.12
N GLU A 285 -1.69 -6.51 25.46
CA GLU A 285 -0.72 -7.26 26.29
C GLU A 285 -0.09 -8.51 25.66
N ASN A 286 -0.69 -9.16 24.66
CA ASN A 286 -0.16 -10.40 24.08
C ASN A 286 0.66 -10.26 22.77
N TRP A 287 1.22 -9.08 22.45
CA TRP A 287 2.02 -8.93 21.21
C TRP A 287 3.35 -9.69 21.30
N ASN A 288 3.36 -10.93 20.81
CA ASN A 288 4.49 -11.86 20.84
C ASN A 288 4.76 -12.47 19.46
N TRP A 289 5.85 -13.22 19.35
CA TRP A 289 6.25 -13.84 18.07
C TRP A 289 5.28 -14.89 17.55
N ASP A 290 4.49 -15.55 18.40
CA ASP A 290 3.50 -16.53 17.94
C ASP A 290 2.36 -15.87 17.18
N ILE A 291 1.85 -14.73 17.68
CA ILE A 291 0.84 -13.94 16.95
C ILE A 291 1.42 -13.39 15.65
N ILE A 292 2.63 -12.82 15.71
CA ILE A 292 3.30 -12.22 14.55
C ILE A 292 3.52 -13.27 13.46
N GLU A 293 4.04 -14.44 13.84
CA GLU A 293 4.36 -15.51 12.92
C GLU A 293 3.10 -16.17 12.35
N ALA A 294 2.06 -16.38 13.16
CA ALA A 294 0.77 -16.87 12.67
C ALA A 294 0.18 -15.95 11.59
N GLU A 295 0.21 -14.64 11.83
CA GLU A 295 -0.25 -13.64 10.86
C GLU A 295 0.64 -13.57 9.61
N ARG A 296 1.96 -13.67 9.79
CA ARG A 296 2.92 -13.73 8.67
C ARG A 296 2.65 -14.95 7.80
N LEU A 297 2.54 -16.15 8.39
CA LEU A 297 2.30 -17.40 7.66
C LEU A 297 0.94 -17.43 6.97
N ARG A 298 -0.11 -16.86 7.60
CA ARG A 298 -1.43 -16.70 6.99
C ARG A 298 -1.36 -15.93 5.67
N GLY A 299 -0.68 -14.78 5.66
CA GLY A 299 -0.49 -13.99 4.44
C GLY A 299 0.47 -14.65 3.44
N LEU A 300 1.49 -15.37 3.93
CA LEU A 300 2.52 -16.00 3.10
C LEU A 300 1.93 -17.03 2.11
N LYS A 301 0.86 -17.73 2.49
CA LYS A 301 0.14 -18.68 1.62
C LYS A 301 -0.28 -18.05 0.28
N VAL A 302 -0.74 -16.79 0.30
CA VAL A 302 -1.14 -16.06 -0.91
C VAL A 302 0.08 -15.38 -1.55
N ALA A 303 0.97 -14.81 -0.74
CA ALA A 303 2.15 -14.12 -1.25
C ALA A 303 3.09 -15.05 -2.03
N GLN A 304 3.22 -16.32 -1.64
CA GLN A 304 4.05 -17.28 -2.35
C GLN A 304 3.59 -17.48 -3.80
N LYS A 305 2.28 -17.62 -4.02
CA LYS A 305 1.70 -17.72 -5.38
C LYS A 305 2.06 -16.52 -6.25
N PHE A 306 2.10 -15.32 -5.65
CA PHE A 306 2.53 -14.11 -6.34
C PHE A 306 4.05 -14.03 -6.52
N ALA A 307 4.83 -14.56 -5.58
CA ALA A 307 6.28 -14.65 -5.69
C ALA A 307 6.71 -15.60 -6.81
N ASP A 308 6.03 -16.74 -6.95
CA ASP A 308 6.29 -17.75 -7.98
C ASP A 308 6.11 -17.19 -9.40
N MET A 309 5.32 -16.11 -9.56
CA MET A 309 5.20 -15.39 -10.83
C MET A 309 6.53 -14.76 -11.32
N ASP A 310 7.57 -14.65 -10.48
CA ASP A 310 8.91 -14.25 -10.96
C ASP A 310 9.47 -15.21 -12.01
N GLY A 311 9.06 -16.48 -11.99
CA GLY A 311 9.42 -17.47 -13.02
C GLY A 311 8.87 -17.13 -14.40
N MET A 312 7.89 -16.22 -14.53
CA MET A 312 7.36 -15.81 -15.84
C MET A 312 8.42 -15.19 -16.75
N HIS A 313 9.54 -14.71 -16.20
CA HIS A 313 10.68 -14.26 -17.01
C HIS A 313 11.23 -15.36 -17.92
N GLU A 314 11.12 -16.63 -17.53
CA GLU A 314 11.61 -17.79 -18.29
C GLU A 314 10.71 -18.13 -19.50
N TYR A 315 9.50 -17.58 -19.58
CA TYR A 315 8.58 -17.79 -20.71
C TYR A 315 8.96 -16.94 -21.94
N PHE A 316 9.88 -15.99 -21.78
CA PHE A 316 10.36 -15.20 -22.90
C PHE A 316 11.40 -16.00 -23.70
N ASP A 317 10.97 -16.52 -24.85
CA ASP A 317 11.80 -17.36 -25.73
C ASP A 317 12.48 -16.56 -26.87
N GLY A 318 12.23 -15.24 -26.93
CA GLY A 318 12.76 -14.37 -27.98
C GLY A 318 12.13 -14.59 -29.36
N GLY A 319 10.97 -15.24 -29.46
CA GLY A 319 10.32 -15.53 -30.74
C GLY A 319 11.07 -16.59 -31.54
N LYS A 320 11.52 -17.67 -30.87
CA LYS A 320 12.34 -18.74 -31.46
C LYS A 320 11.74 -19.32 -32.73
N ASP A 321 10.41 -19.41 -32.79
CA ASP A 321 9.66 -19.96 -33.92
C ASP A 321 9.05 -18.86 -34.81
N GLY A 322 9.53 -17.63 -34.70
CA GLY A 322 9.03 -16.45 -35.38
C GLY A 322 8.15 -15.55 -34.50
N VAL A 323 7.87 -14.34 -34.97
CA VAL A 323 6.96 -13.38 -34.33
C VAL A 323 5.81 -13.04 -35.27
N LEU A 324 4.66 -12.67 -34.70
CA LEU A 324 3.46 -12.32 -35.49
C LEU A 324 3.64 -11.02 -36.29
N GLY A 325 4.42 -10.08 -35.78
CA GLY A 325 4.67 -8.79 -36.39
C GLY A 325 5.29 -7.79 -35.41
N GLU A 326 5.81 -6.70 -35.94
CA GLU A 326 6.35 -5.56 -35.19
C GLU A 326 5.49 -4.33 -35.50
N PHE A 327 5.04 -3.65 -34.44
CA PHE A 327 4.13 -2.50 -34.56
C PHE A 327 4.61 -1.38 -33.65
N SER A 328 4.83 -0.21 -34.23
CA SER A 328 5.21 1.00 -33.52
C SER A 328 4.00 1.75 -32.97
N ASP A 329 4.16 2.39 -31.81
CA ASP A 329 3.11 3.23 -31.22
C ASP A 329 2.95 4.57 -31.95
N LEU A 330 3.87 5.52 -31.75
CA LEU A 330 3.74 6.89 -32.27
C LEU A 330 4.72 7.23 -33.41
N LEU A 331 5.93 6.66 -33.44
CA LEU A 331 6.90 6.84 -34.52
C LEU A 331 7.79 5.59 -34.65
N PHE A 332 7.77 5.01 -35.86
CA PHE A 332 8.59 3.92 -36.43
C PHE A 332 8.62 2.56 -35.73
#